data_AF-A0A8J6KZL4-F1
#
_entry.id   AF-A0A8J6KZL4-F1
#
_cell.length_a   1.000
_cell.length_b   1.000
_cell.length_c   1.000
_cell.angle_alpha   90.00
_cell.angle_beta   90.00
_cell.angle_gamma   90.00
#
_symmetry.space_group_name_H-M   'P 1'
#
loop_
_entity.id
_entity.type
_entity.pdbx_description
1 polymer ?
#
loop_
_entity_poly.entity_id
_entity_poly.type
_entity_poly.pdbx_seq_one_letter_code
_entity_poly.pdbx_strand_id
1 'polypeptide(L)'
;MHLPTGEPAHHRELGECKAGKVLRTCAQVPAVVEVLFNSYAQLRVSESWLEVVPEEVFQKHEPFYRSFFALAHTPRCLQHLCRSTIRKLFGKKCFYLVPHLPLPETLQKYLLLEPEGFLR
;
A
#
# COMPACT_ATOMS: atom_id res chain seq x y z
N MET A 1 13.85 -20.73 37.25
CA MET A 1 13.65 -19.30 36.92
C MET A 1 14.84 -18.84 36.12
N HIS A 2 14.70 -18.61 34.81
CA HIS A 2 15.54 -17.73 33.98
C HIS A 2 14.76 -17.47 32.68
N LEU A 3 14.52 -16.20 32.39
CA LEU A 3 13.87 -15.62 31.22
C LEU A 3 14.59 -14.27 31.00
N PRO A 4 14.55 -13.69 29.80
CA PRO A 4 15.26 -14.07 28.60
C PRO A 4 16.35 -13.03 28.24
N THR A 5 17.36 -13.41 27.47
CA THR A 5 18.20 -12.46 26.74
C THR A 5 17.45 -11.98 25.51
N GLY A 6 16.97 -10.73 25.55
CA GLY A 6 16.43 -10.03 24.40
C GLY A 6 17.54 -9.63 23.43
N GLU A 7 17.39 -10.01 22.17
CA GLU A 7 18.18 -9.45 21.07
C GLU A 7 17.72 -8.02 20.73
N PRO A 8 18.61 -7.09 20.33
CA PRO A 8 18.26 -5.69 20.17
C PRO A 8 17.52 -5.43 18.85
N ALA A 9 16.42 -4.68 18.94
CA ALA A 9 15.55 -4.26 17.84
C ALA A 9 16.16 -3.18 16.91
N HIS A 10 17.42 -3.29 16.51
CA HIS A 10 18.12 -2.18 15.82
C HIS A 10 17.98 -2.14 14.28
N HIS A 11 17.29 -3.12 13.68
CA HIS A 11 17.11 -3.20 12.22
C HIS A 11 15.73 -2.78 11.71
N ARG A 12 14.80 -2.32 12.57
CA ARG A 12 13.39 -2.10 12.19
C ARG A 12 12.97 -0.65 11.91
N GLU A 13 13.72 0.35 12.38
CA GLU A 13 13.28 1.76 12.30
C GLU A 13 13.57 2.45 10.94
N LEU A 14 14.55 2.00 10.15
CA LEU A 14 14.90 2.69 8.89
C LEU A 14 13.87 2.55 7.77
N GLY A 15 12.98 1.55 7.84
CA GLY A 15 11.93 1.32 6.85
C GLY A 15 10.74 2.28 7.00
N GLU A 16 10.43 2.70 8.22
CA GLU A 16 9.25 3.50 8.55
C GLU A 16 9.39 4.97 8.11
N CYS A 17 10.61 5.50 8.12
CA CYS A 17 10.90 6.89 7.75
C CYS A 17 10.72 7.17 6.23
N LYS A 18 10.95 6.17 5.36
CA LYS A 18 10.88 6.37 3.90
C LYS A 18 9.45 6.45 3.39
N ALA A 19 8.60 5.52 3.81
CA ALA A 19 7.21 5.48 3.34
C ALA A 19 6.39 6.68 3.89
N GLY A 20 6.66 7.14 5.11
CA GLY A 20 6.11 8.40 5.61
C GLY A 20 6.50 9.62 4.75
N LYS A 21 7.78 9.77 4.38
CA LYS A 21 8.21 10.87 3.48
C LYS A 21 7.53 10.83 2.11
N VAL A 22 7.35 9.64 1.54
CA VAL A 22 6.64 9.45 0.27
C VAL A 22 5.17 9.82 0.43
N LEU A 23 4.52 9.37 1.50
CA LEU A 23 3.14 9.73 1.80
C LEU A 23 2.96 11.25 1.90
N ARG A 24 3.84 11.95 2.63
CA ARG A 24 3.81 13.42 2.74
C ARG A 24 3.89 14.10 1.37
N THR A 25 4.81 13.63 0.53
CA THR A 25 5.09 14.22 -0.78
C THR A 25 3.92 14.02 -1.74
N CYS A 26 3.29 12.85 -1.68
CA CYS A 26 2.21 12.47 -2.59
C CYS A 26 0.81 12.74 -2.02
N ALA A 27 0.68 13.28 -0.80
CA ALA A 27 -0.59 13.34 -0.08
C ALA A 27 -1.70 14.06 -0.87
N GLN A 28 -1.33 15.10 -1.62
CA GLN A 28 -2.29 15.87 -2.41
C GLN A 28 -2.87 15.10 -3.62
N VAL A 29 -2.31 13.92 -3.95
CA VAL A 29 -2.70 13.12 -5.11
C VAL A 29 -3.01 11.69 -4.66
N PRO A 30 -4.24 11.41 -4.16
CA PRO A 30 -4.64 10.10 -3.69
C PRO A 30 -4.37 8.95 -4.67
N ALA A 31 -4.55 9.18 -5.97
CA ALA A 31 -4.27 8.19 -7.00
C ALA A 31 -2.81 7.70 -6.99
N VAL A 32 -1.85 8.59 -6.74
CA VAL A 32 -0.43 8.23 -6.65
C VAL A 32 -0.17 7.42 -5.38
N VAL A 33 -0.74 7.85 -4.25
CA VAL A 33 -0.68 7.10 -2.99
C VAL A 33 -1.26 5.70 -3.22
N GLU A 34 -2.45 5.59 -3.80
CA GLU A 34 -3.10 4.32 -4.07
C GLU A 34 -2.21 3.36 -4.87
N VAL A 35 -1.65 3.80 -6.00
CA VAL A 35 -0.77 2.98 -6.85
C VAL A 35 0.48 2.53 -6.11
N LEU A 36 1.12 3.46 -5.38
CA LEU A 36 2.33 3.17 -4.63
C LEU A 36 2.07 2.10 -3.59
N PHE A 37 1.04 2.28 -2.77
CA PHE A 37 0.74 1.36 -1.69
C PHE A 37 0.18 0.03 -2.22
N ASN A 38 -0.61 0.06 -3.29
CA ASN A 38 -1.09 -1.15 -3.96
C ASN A 38 0.01 -1.99 -4.63
N SER A 39 1.21 -1.42 -4.84
CA SER A 39 2.36 -2.12 -5.42
C SER A 39 3.08 -3.04 -4.42
N TYR A 40 2.84 -2.89 -3.12
CA TYR A 40 3.53 -3.67 -2.07
C TYR A 40 2.60 -4.72 -1.46
N ALA A 41 3.09 -5.96 -1.31
CA ALA A 41 2.33 -7.06 -0.72
C ALA A 41 1.99 -6.84 0.76
N GLN A 42 2.90 -6.19 1.48
CA GLN A 42 2.73 -5.83 2.89
C GLN A 42 3.13 -4.38 3.10
N LEU A 43 2.30 -3.66 3.85
CA LEU A 43 2.56 -2.32 4.30
C LEU A 43 2.26 -2.27 5.78
N ARG A 44 3.26 -1.90 6.56
CA ARG A 44 3.07 -1.58 7.97
C ARG A 44 2.83 -0.09 8.02
N VAL A 45 1.56 0.29 7.92
CA VAL A 45 1.18 1.68 8.18
C VAL A 45 1.37 1.88 9.68
N SER A 46 2.18 2.86 10.05
CA SER A 46 2.37 3.26 11.44
C SER A 46 1.35 4.34 11.79
N GLU A 47 0.89 4.38 13.04
CA GLU A 47 0.01 5.46 13.54
C GLU A 47 0.64 6.85 13.33
N SER A 48 1.98 6.92 13.36
CA SER A 48 2.75 8.14 13.07
C SER A 48 2.49 8.74 11.68
N TRP A 49 1.87 8.00 10.76
CA TRP A 49 1.56 8.48 9.41
C TRP A 49 0.29 9.32 9.35
N LEU A 50 -0.57 9.26 10.36
CA LEU A 50 -1.71 10.18 10.50
C LEU A 50 -1.20 11.62 10.57
N GLU A 51 -0.13 11.85 11.32
CA GLU A 51 0.51 13.15 11.49
C GLU A 51 1.24 13.67 10.24
N VAL A 52 1.38 12.82 9.21
CA VAL A 52 2.12 13.14 7.99
C VAL A 52 1.22 13.72 6.91
N VAL A 53 -0.08 13.45 6.97
CA VAL A 53 -1.08 13.98 6.04
C VAL A 53 -1.62 15.29 6.61
N PRO A 54 -1.46 16.44 5.95
CA PRO A 54 -2.06 17.69 6.41
C PRO A 54 -3.57 17.57 6.53
N GLU A 55 -4.14 18.18 7.57
CA GLU A 55 -5.58 18.09 7.88
C GLU A 55 -6.45 18.55 6.69
N GLU A 56 -6.03 19.59 5.97
CA GLU A 56 -6.75 20.10 4.80
C GLU A 56 -6.80 19.07 3.67
N VAL A 57 -5.71 18.30 3.51
CA VAL A 57 -5.62 17.23 2.51
C VAL A 57 -6.45 16.03 2.93
N PHE A 58 -6.40 15.69 4.22
CA PHE A 58 -7.23 14.63 4.79
C PHE A 58 -8.71 14.93 4.58
N GLN A 59 -9.18 16.13 4.95
CA GLN A 59 -10.59 16.54 4.77
C GLN A 59 -11.00 16.53 3.30
N LYS A 60 -10.16 17.05 2.40
CA LYS A 60 -10.43 17.07 0.96
C LYS A 60 -10.58 15.67 0.36
N HIS A 61 -9.87 14.68 0.90
CA HIS A 61 -9.81 13.32 0.37
C HIS A 61 -10.21 12.28 1.44
N GLU A 62 -11.15 12.63 2.31
CA GLU A 62 -11.50 11.87 3.51
C GLU A 62 -11.85 10.40 3.21
N PRO A 63 -12.70 10.06 2.22
CA PRO A 63 -13.05 8.66 1.96
C PRO A 63 -11.83 7.79 1.62
N PHE A 64 -10.90 8.34 0.84
CA PHE A 64 -9.66 7.66 0.48
C PHE A 64 -8.80 7.41 1.72
N TYR A 65 -8.53 8.45 2.51
CA TYR A 65 -7.65 8.34 3.66
C TYR A 65 -8.24 7.47 4.77
N ARG A 66 -9.56 7.48 4.98
CA ARG A 66 -10.21 6.52 5.88
C ARG A 66 -9.95 5.08 5.45
N SER A 67 -10.10 4.77 4.15
CA SER A 67 -9.80 3.44 3.64
C SER A 67 -8.32 3.06 3.77
N PHE A 68 -7.42 4.03 3.57
CA PHE A 68 -5.98 3.84 3.71
C PHE A 68 -5.59 3.49 5.16
N PHE A 69 -6.06 4.28 6.14
CA PHE A 69 -5.71 4.06 7.55
C PHE A 69 -6.41 2.85 8.17
N ALA A 70 -7.57 2.44 7.66
CA ALA A 70 -8.22 1.19 8.08
C ALA A 70 -7.34 -0.06 7.84
N LEU A 71 -6.31 0.05 6.98
CA LEU A 71 -5.37 -1.02 6.69
C LEU A 71 -4.20 -1.11 7.66
N ALA A 72 -4.02 -0.12 8.55
CA ALA A 72 -2.84 -0.06 9.41
C ALA A 72 -2.69 -1.24 10.36
N HIS A 73 -3.78 -1.96 10.62
CA HIS A 73 -3.81 -3.07 11.56
C HIS A 73 -4.42 -4.33 10.96
N THR A 74 -4.60 -4.39 9.64
CA THR A 74 -5.24 -5.53 8.98
C THR A 74 -4.34 -6.14 7.91
N PRO A 75 -4.26 -7.48 7.82
CA PRO A 75 -3.63 -8.11 6.69
C PRO A 75 -4.42 -7.75 5.43
N ARG A 76 -3.70 -7.52 4.32
CA ARG A 76 -4.31 -7.27 3.02
C ARG A 76 -5.11 -8.50 2.59
N CYS A 77 -6.24 -8.29 1.92
CA CYS A 77 -7.10 -9.38 1.47
C CYS A 77 -6.38 -10.34 0.50
N LEU A 78 -6.90 -11.55 0.35
CA LEU A 78 -6.34 -12.56 -0.56
C LEU A 78 -6.21 -12.02 -2.00
N GLN A 79 -7.17 -11.22 -2.46
CA GLN A 79 -7.15 -10.60 -3.78
C GLN A 79 -5.89 -9.73 -3.99
N HIS A 80 -5.49 -8.96 -2.97
CA HIS A 80 -4.29 -8.12 -3.00
C HIS A 80 -3.00 -8.96 -3.02
N LEU A 81 -2.97 -10.06 -2.26
CA LEU A 81 -1.85 -11.00 -2.26
C LEU A 81 -1.70 -11.70 -3.61
N CYS A 82 -2.81 -12.07 -4.25
CA CYS A 82 -2.84 -12.60 -5.61
C CYS A 82 -2.29 -11.57 -6.60
N ARG A 83 -2.77 -10.32 -6.56
CA ARG A 83 -2.24 -9.24 -7.42
C ARG A 83 -0.74 -9.07 -7.25
N SER A 84 -0.26 -9.01 -6.00
CA SER A 84 1.16 -8.84 -5.70
C SER A 84 2.00 -9.99 -6.28
N THR A 85 1.51 -11.23 -6.15
CA THR A 85 2.16 -12.43 -6.69
C THR A 85 2.20 -12.40 -8.23
N ILE A 86 1.07 -12.12 -8.88
CA ILE A 86 0.98 -12.03 -10.35
C ILE A 86 1.90 -10.92 -10.88
N ARG A 87 1.85 -9.73 -10.27
CA ARG A 87 2.70 -8.60 -10.68
C ARG A 87 4.18 -8.89 -10.50
N LYS A 88 4.56 -9.60 -9.43
CA LYS A 88 5.95 -10.05 -9.21
C LYS A 88 6.39 -11.04 -10.28
N LEU A 89 5.51 -11.96 -10.69
CA LEU A 89 5.79 -12.94 -11.74
C LEU A 89 6.00 -12.27 -13.11
N PHE A 90 5.15 -11.33 -13.48
CA PHE A 90 5.25 -10.65 -14.79
C PHE A 90 6.28 -9.52 -14.81
N GLY A 91 6.55 -8.91 -13.65
CA GLY A 91 7.52 -7.83 -13.50
C GLY A 91 7.26 -6.68 -14.47
N LYS A 92 8.30 -6.29 -15.22
CA LYS A 92 8.21 -5.20 -16.21
C LYS A 92 7.23 -5.47 -17.35
N LYS A 93 6.87 -6.74 -17.57
CA LYS A 93 5.95 -7.15 -18.63
C LYS A 93 4.48 -7.07 -18.21
N CYS A 94 4.16 -6.67 -16.97
CA CYS A 94 2.77 -6.55 -16.50
C CYS A 94 1.86 -5.80 -17.47
N PHE A 95 2.28 -4.61 -17.91
CA PHE A 95 1.49 -3.76 -18.80
C PHE A 95 1.22 -4.39 -20.17
N TYR A 96 2.11 -5.29 -20.60
CA TYR A 96 1.96 -6.00 -21.87
C TYR A 96 1.17 -7.31 -21.69
N LEU A 97 1.44 -8.09 -20.64
CA LEU A 97 0.88 -9.43 -20.47
C LEU A 97 -0.52 -9.44 -19.84
N VAL A 98 -0.82 -8.53 -18.92
CA VAL A 98 -2.12 -8.49 -18.23
C VAL A 98 -3.30 -8.31 -19.19
N PRO A 99 -3.24 -7.42 -20.20
CA PRO A 99 -4.33 -7.27 -21.18
C PRO A 99 -4.66 -8.55 -21.99
N HIS A 100 -3.73 -9.50 -22.06
CA HIS A 100 -3.90 -10.76 -22.78
C HIS A 100 -4.37 -11.92 -21.90
N LEU A 101 -4.55 -11.70 -20.60
CA LEU A 101 -5.08 -12.74 -19.71
C LEU A 101 -6.58 -12.95 -19.97
N PRO A 102 -7.08 -14.20 -19.84
CA PRO A 102 -8.51 -14.51 -19.93
C PRO A 102 -9.22 -14.09 -18.64
N LEU A 103 -9.16 -12.81 -18.30
CA LEU A 103 -9.75 -12.20 -17.11
C LEU A 103 -10.73 -11.09 -17.52
N PRO A 104 -11.80 -10.87 -16.74
CA PRO A 104 -12.63 -9.67 -16.88
C PRO A 104 -11.80 -8.38 -16.83
N GLU A 105 -12.22 -7.37 -17.59
CA GLU A 105 -11.53 -6.07 -17.68
C GLU A 105 -11.29 -5.44 -16.29
N THR A 106 -12.26 -5.56 -15.39
CA THR A 106 -12.12 -5.07 -14.00
C THR A 106 -10.95 -5.70 -13.26
N LEU A 107 -10.69 -7.00 -13.44
CA LEU A 107 -9.54 -7.67 -12.84
C LEU A 107 -8.24 -7.31 -13.56
N GLN A 108 -8.27 -7.07 -14.87
CA GLN A 108 -7.10 -6.57 -15.60
C GLN A 108 -6.69 -5.19 -15.07
N LYS A 109 -7.64 -4.26 -14.94
CA LYS A 109 -7.45 -2.92 -14.37
C LYS A 109 -6.90 -2.98 -12.94
N TYR A 110 -7.48 -3.86 -12.11
CA TYR A 110 -6.99 -4.11 -10.75
C TYR A 110 -5.53 -4.59 -10.73
N LEU A 111 -5.16 -5.54 -11.59
CA LEU A 111 -3.79 -6.03 -11.74
C LEU A 111 -2.83 -4.97 -12.29
N LEU A 112 -3.32 -4.04 -13.12
CA LEU A 112 -2.56 -2.92 -13.67
C LEU A 112 -2.40 -1.75 -12.69
N LEU A 113 -3.01 -1.82 -11.51
CA LEU A 113 -3.03 -0.76 -10.51
C LEU A 113 -3.78 0.49 -10.98
N GLU A 114 -4.87 0.34 -11.74
CA GLU A 114 -5.75 1.48 -11.97
C GLU A 114 -6.36 1.96 -10.64
N PRO A 115 -6.31 3.27 -10.33
CA PRO A 115 -6.87 3.81 -9.10
C PRO A 115 -8.39 3.70 -9.04
N GLU A 116 -8.92 3.20 -7.92
CA GLU A 116 -10.36 3.11 -7.63
C GLU A 116 -10.83 4.21 -6.65
N GLY A 117 -9.89 4.93 -6.02
CA GLY A 117 -10.17 5.97 -5.03
C GLY A 117 -10.27 5.46 -3.60
N PHE A 118 -9.91 4.19 -3.35
CA PHE A 118 -9.83 3.58 -2.02
C PHE A 118 -8.84 2.40 -2.03
N LEU A 119 -8.55 1.83 -0.86
CA LEU A 119 -7.70 0.65 -0.74
C LEU A 119 -8.46 -0.55 -0.13
N ARG A 120 -8.20 -1.75 -0.68
CA ARG A 120 -8.74 -3.07 -0.28
C ARG A 120 -7.67 -4.12 -0.10
#